data_AF-A0A136J9K0-F1
#
_entry.id   AF-A0A136J9K0-F1
#
_cell.length_a   1.000
_cell.length_b   1.000
_cell.length_c   1.000
_cell.angle_alpha   90.00
_cell.angle_beta   90.00
_cell.angle_gamma   90.00
#
_symmetry.space_group_name_H-M   'P 1'
#
loop_
_entity.id
_entity.type
_entity.pdbx_description
1 polymer ?
#
loop_
_entity_poly.entity_id
_entity_poly.type
_entity_poly.pdbx_seq_one_letter_code
_entity_poly.pdbx_strand_id
1 'polypeptide(L)' 'MFGGFAPPQFSKEEIKQLELEANSTVHRFIATAVVLYISPFVIEAVSAAF' A
#
# COMPACT_ATOMS: atom_id res chain seq x y z
N MET A 1 -24.21 -32.64 -5.13
CA MET A 1 -23.47 -31.67 -5.97
C MET A 1 -23.19 -30.42 -5.14
N PHE A 2 -21.99 -30.31 -4.57
CA PHE A 2 -21.44 -29.06 -4.01
C PHE A 2 -20.18 -28.71 -4.82
N GLY A 3 -20.35 -28.61 -6.14
CA GLY A 3 -19.32 -28.16 -7.06
C GLY A 3 -19.58 -26.70 -7.35
N GLY A 4 -18.68 -25.81 -6.93
CA GLY A 4 -18.86 -24.39 -7.21
C GLY A 4 -17.80 -23.43 -6.68
N PHE A 5 -16.94 -23.85 -5.74
CA PHE A 5 -15.85 -23.00 -5.29
C PHE A 5 -14.71 -23.84 -4.72
N ALA A 6 -13.81 -24.31 -5.59
CA ALA A 6 -12.47 -24.63 -5.14
C ALA A 6 -11.71 -23.30 -5.10
N PRO A 7 -11.32 -22.78 -3.91
CA PRO A 7 -10.51 -21.57 -3.86
C PRO A 7 -9.25 -21.79 -4.73
N PRO A 8 -8.81 -20.78 -5.49
CA PRO A 8 -7.63 -20.89 -6.32
C PRO A 8 -6.47 -21.44 -5.48
N GLN A 9 -5.96 -22.59 -5.90
CA GLN A 9 -4.83 -23.26 -5.25
C GLN A 9 -3.56 -22.57 -5.76
N PHE A 10 -3.09 -21.57 -5.02
CA PHE A 10 -1.83 -20.91 -5.33
C PHE A 10 -0.64 -21.79 -4.94
N SER A 11 0.39 -21.80 -5.78
CA SER A 11 1.71 -22.32 -5.41
C SER A 11 2.33 -21.49 -4.28
N LYS A 12 3.33 -22.03 -3.60
CA LYS A 12 4.04 -21.31 -2.52
C LYS A 12 4.70 -20.04 -3.03
N GLU A 13 5.20 -20.10 -4.26
CA GLU A 13 5.84 -19.01 -4.97
C GLU A 13 4.84 -17.88 -5.26
N GLU A 14 3.64 -18.21 -5.74
CA GLU A 14 2.57 -17.23 -6.00
C GLU A 14 2.10 -16.57 -4.70
N ILE A 15 1.92 -17.33 -3.62
CA ILE A 15 1.55 -16.77 -2.30
C ILE A 15 2.59 -15.75 -1.86
N LYS A 16 3.89 -16.07 -1.98
CA LYS A 16 4.96 -15.16 -1.59
C LYS A 16 4.97 -13.88 -2.43
N GLN A 17 4.67 -13.98 -3.73
CA GLN A 17 4.56 -12.79 -4.59
C GLN A 17 3.39 -11.89 -4.18
N LEU A 18 2.23 -12.49 -3.88
CA LEU A 18 1.04 -11.75 -3.42
C LEU A 18 1.29 -11.07 -2.07
N GLU A 19 1.99 -11.72 -1.14
CA GLU A 19 2.39 -11.12 0.14
C GLU A 19 3.32 -9.91 -0.06
N LEU A 20 4.27 -9.99 -0.99
CA LEU A 20 5.17 -8.88 -1.33
C LEU A 20 4.39 -7.70 -1.93
N GLU A 21 3.44 -7.97 -2.82
CA GLU A 21 2.58 -6.96 -3.43
C GLU A 21 1.68 -6.27 -2.39
N ALA A 22 1.05 -7.05 -1.51
CA ALA A 22 0.23 -6.55 -0.42
C ALA A 22 1.06 -5.65 0.50
N ASN A 23 2.25 -6.09 0.90
CA ASN A 23 3.16 -5.28 1.73
C ASN A 23 3.56 -3.98 1.04
N SER A 24 3.96 -4.03 -0.24
CA SER A 24 4.32 -2.84 -1.01
C SER A 24 3.17 -1.83 -1.08
N THR A 25 1.95 -2.32 -1.27
CA THR A 25 0.73 -1.50 -1.31
C THR A 25 0.50 -0.77 0.01
N VAL A 26 0.60 -1.48 1.13
CA VAL A 26 0.45 -0.88 2.47
C VAL A 26 1.53 0.16 2.72
N HIS A 27 2.79 -0.12 2.37
CA HIS A 27 3.88 0.83 2.54
C HIS A 27 3.66 2.11 1.72
N ARG A 28 3.26 1.97 0.44
CA ARG A 28 2.96 3.13 -0.41
C ARG A 28 1.80 3.95 0.13
N PHE A 29 0.74 3.29 0.62
CA PHE A 29 -0.40 3.97 1.21
C PHE A 29 0.03 4.80 2.43
N ILE A 30 0.74 4.19 3.38
CA ILE A 30 1.19 4.87 4.60
C ILE A 30 2.14 6.02 4.26
N ALA A 31 3.14 5.79 3.40
CA ALA A 31 4.09 6.82 3.00
C ALA A 31 3.37 8.02 2.35
N THR A 32 2.42 7.75 1.46
CA THR A 32 1.63 8.82 0.80
C THR A 32 0.78 9.57 1.80
N ALA A 33 0.10 8.87 2.72
CA ALA A 33 -0.71 9.49 3.75
C ALA A 33 0.12 10.42 4.66
N VAL A 34 1.32 9.98 5.06
CA VAL A 34 2.25 10.79 5.86
C VAL A 34 2.70 12.03 5.10
N VAL A 35 3.06 11.90 3.82
CA VAL A 35 3.45 13.04 2.97
C VAL A 35 2.32 14.05 2.85
N LEU A 36 1.09 13.59 2.58
CA LEU A 36 -0.08 14.47 2.47
C LEU A 36 -0.38 15.17 3.79
N TYR A 37 -0.30 14.46 4.92
CA TYR A 37 -0.50 15.04 6.25
C TYR A 37 0.53 16.12 6.56
N ILE A 38 1.80 15.90 6.18
CA ILE A 38 2.89 16.86 6.42
C ILE A 38 2.86 18.04 5.43
N SER A 39 2.25 17.88 4.25
CA SER A 39 2.31 18.88 3.17
C SER A 39 1.90 20.31 3.55
N PRO A 40 0.85 20.57 4.36
CA PRO A 40 0.47 21.94 4.72
C PRO A 40 1.57 22.64 5.53
N PHE A 41 2.22 21.92 6.45
CA PHE A 41 3.30 22.46 7.27
C PHE A 41 4.52 22.82 6.45
N VAL A 42 4.83 22.01 5.42
CA VAL A 42 5.92 22.30 4.48
C VAL A 42 5.59 23.55 3.66
N ILE A 43 4.34 23.67 3.19
CA ILE A 43 3.89 24.86 2.47
C ILE A 43 4.03 26.10 3.34
N GLU A 44 3.54 26.07 4.58
CA GLU A 44 3.65 27.18 5.53
C GLU A 44 5.11 27.56 5.80
N ALA A 45 5.98 26.58 6.05
CA ALA A 45 7.40 26.82 6.31
C ALA A 45 8.11 27.44 5.11
N VAL A 46 7.82 26.98 3.89
CA VAL A 46 8.38 27.54 2.66
C VAL A 46 7.86 28.95 2.42
N SER A 47 6.54 29.19 2.58
CA SER A 47 5.95 30.52 2.43
C SER A 47 6.44 31.53 3.48
N ALA A 48 6.86 31.10 4.66
CA ALA A 48 7.44 31.98 5.66
C ALA A 48 8.92 32.33 5.40
N ALA A 49 9.62 31.54 4.59
CA ALA A 49 11.04 31.71 4.32
C ALA A 49 11.34 32.59 3.09
N PHE A 50 10.37 32.82 2.20
CA PHE A 50 10.48 33.59 0.96
C PHE A 50 9.42 34.69 0.89
#